data_AF-A0A7J6RKY0-F1
#
_entry.id   AF-A0A7J6RKY0-F1
#
_cell.length_a   1.000
_cell.length_b   1.000
_cell.length_c   1.000
_cell.angle_alpha   90.00
_cell.angle_beta   90.00
_cell.angle_gamma   90.00
#
_symmetry.space_group_name_H-M   'P 1'
#
loop_
_entity.id
_entity.type
_entity.pdbx_description
1 polymer ?
#
loop_
_entity_poly.entity_id
_entity_poly.type
_entity_poly.pdbx_seq_one_letter_code
_entity_poly.pdbx_strand_id
1 'polypeptide(L)'
;MQLPYINQDIVDEAKKMKVEDVLDILDLDDEKRNKLFRNLSESQVAEVAQACNQFPSINMEYKVNKSKDGKTVTIPVVLERDGDLGVIDKTAGFVPVYAKYYPGEKEESWWLVAGMKDSLVAIRRVTINKAQVKAKLQFRLPEKPGKYTYTLCLMSDSFMGADHEYEVEVAV
;
A
#
# COMPACT_ATOMS: atom_id res chain seq x y z
N MET A 1 9.39 -3.92 11.81
CA MET A 1 9.05 -5.27 11.31
C MET A 1 7.56 -5.50 11.51
N GLN A 2 6.81 -5.80 10.44
CA GLN A 2 5.36 -5.95 10.48
C GLN A 2 4.88 -7.42 10.60
N LEU A 3 5.70 -8.38 10.15
CA LEU A 3 5.34 -9.80 10.16
C LEU A 3 5.40 -10.40 11.58
N PRO A 4 4.50 -11.36 11.91
CA PRO A 4 4.48 -12.00 13.22
C PRO A 4 5.73 -12.88 13.42
N TYR A 5 6.13 -13.09 14.68
CA TYR A 5 7.23 -14.01 15.07
C TYR A 5 8.63 -13.73 14.52
N ILE A 6 8.81 -12.72 13.67
CA ILE A 6 10.13 -12.32 13.20
C ILE A 6 10.89 -11.68 14.36
N ASN A 7 11.99 -12.30 14.78
CA ASN A 7 12.90 -11.81 15.80
C ASN A 7 14.23 -11.36 15.16
N GLN A 8 15.16 -10.83 15.97
CA GLN A 8 16.43 -10.32 15.44
C GLN A 8 17.28 -11.38 14.74
N ASP A 9 17.26 -12.64 15.23
CA ASP A 9 18.02 -13.73 14.62
C ASP A 9 17.52 -14.02 13.19
N ILE A 10 16.20 -14.01 12.98
CA ILE A 10 15.59 -14.19 11.66
C ILE A 10 15.93 -13.00 10.75
N VAL A 11 15.92 -11.76 11.27
CA VAL A 11 16.32 -10.56 10.51
C VAL A 11 17.76 -10.65 10.03
N ASP A 12 18.68 -11.07 10.91
CA ASP A 12 20.09 -11.14 10.58
C ASP A 12 20.36 -12.23 9.54
N GLU A 13 19.60 -13.32 9.55
CA GLU A 13 19.65 -14.33 8.51
C GLU A 13 19.02 -13.84 7.19
N ALA A 14 17.87 -13.15 7.24
CA ALA A 14 17.23 -12.53 6.08
C ALA A 14 18.19 -11.58 5.35
N LYS A 15 18.90 -10.72 6.10
CA LYS A 15 19.90 -9.79 5.55
C LYS A 15 21.05 -10.51 4.85
N LYS A 16 21.57 -11.60 5.40
CA LYS A 16 22.62 -12.41 4.74
C LYS A 16 22.12 -13.03 3.43
N MET A 17 20.83 -13.34 3.38
CA MET A 17 20.15 -13.90 2.22
C MET A 17 19.66 -12.83 1.23
N LYS A 18 19.86 -11.54 1.53
CA LYS A 18 19.34 -10.38 0.76
C LYS A 18 17.82 -10.37 0.63
N VAL A 19 17.14 -10.74 1.70
CA VAL A 19 15.68 -10.65 1.85
C VAL A 19 15.41 -9.40 2.68
N GLU A 20 14.79 -8.40 2.07
CA GLU A 20 14.60 -7.07 2.66
C GLU A 20 13.13 -6.78 3.00
N ASP A 21 12.19 -7.29 2.21
CA ASP A 21 10.77 -7.01 2.38
C ASP A 21 9.86 -8.25 2.30
N VAL A 22 8.54 -8.01 2.29
CA VAL A 22 7.53 -9.07 2.25
C VAL A 22 7.47 -9.75 0.88
N LEU A 23 7.75 -9.01 -0.20
CA LEU A 23 7.76 -9.54 -1.56
C LEU A 23 8.94 -10.51 -1.73
N ASP A 24 10.11 -10.15 -1.22
CA ASP A 24 11.27 -11.05 -1.22
C ASP A 24 10.98 -12.36 -0.48
N ILE A 25 10.22 -12.32 0.62
CA ILE A 25 9.82 -13.52 1.38
C ILE A 25 8.86 -14.40 0.56
N LEU A 26 7.92 -13.79 -0.17
CA LEU A 26 6.99 -14.51 -1.05
C LEU A 26 7.71 -15.21 -2.21
N ASP A 27 8.82 -14.61 -2.68
CA ASP A 27 9.62 -15.14 -3.79
C ASP A 27 10.69 -16.16 -3.35
N LEU A 28 10.80 -16.46 -2.04
CA LEU A 28 11.74 -17.47 -1.55
C LEU A 28 11.34 -18.88 -2.00
N ASP A 29 12.34 -19.59 -2.53
CA ASP A 29 12.26 -21.04 -2.69
C ASP A 29 12.12 -21.76 -1.34
N ASP A 30 11.63 -23.01 -1.39
CA ASP A 30 11.35 -23.80 -0.20
C ASP A 30 12.59 -24.02 0.67
N GLU A 31 13.77 -24.19 0.07
CA GLU A 31 15.02 -24.42 0.80
C GLU A 31 15.40 -23.19 1.63
N LYS A 32 15.39 -22.00 1.01
CA LYS A 32 15.68 -20.73 1.67
C LYS A 32 14.62 -20.39 2.71
N ARG A 33 13.34 -20.60 2.40
CA ARG A 33 12.24 -20.35 3.34
C ARG A 33 12.38 -21.21 4.60
N ASN A 34 12.66 -22.50 4.43
CA ASN A 34 12.88 -23.43 5.55
C ASN A 34 14.12 -23.03 6.37
N LYS A 35 15.18 -22.56 5.73
CA LYS A 35 16.38 -22.06 6.41
C LYS A 35 16.07 -20.80 7.23
N LEU A 36 15.35 -19.85 6.64
CA LEU A 36 14.99 -18.58 7.26
C LEU A 36 14.08 -18.78 8.49
N PHE A 37 13.09 -19.66 8.37
CA PHE A 37 12.09 -19.93 9.42
C PHE A 37 12.38 -21.18 10.25
N ARG A 38 13.61 -21.70 10.25
CA ARG A 38 14.02 -22.94 10.93
C ARG A 38 13.68 -23.00 12.44
N ASN A 39 13.55 -21.84 13.08
CA ASN A 39 13.28 -21.71 14.52
C ASN A 39 11.79 -21.47 14.82
N LEU A 40 10.93 -21.47 13.80
CA LEU A 40 9.48 -21.31 13.92
C LEU A 40 8.79 -22.68 13.84
N SER A 41 7.69 -22.84 14.57
CA SER A 41 6.81 -24.00 14.40
C SER A 41 6.05 -23.92 13.07
N GLU A 42 5.51 -25.05 12.61
CA GLU A 42 4.65 -25.07 11.42
C GLU A 42 3.46 -24.10 11.53
N SER A 43 2.86 -23.96 12.71
CA SER A 43 1.77 -23.00 12.92
C SER A 43 2.23 -21.54 12.81
N GLN A 44 3.43 -21.24 13.32
CA GLN A 44 4.00 -19.89 13.22
C GLN A 44 4.34 -19.56 11.77
N VAL A 45 4.89 -20.52 11.01
CA VAL A 45 5.15 -20.36 9.57
C VAL A 45 3.84 -20.15 8.80
N ALA A 46 2.78 -20.87 9.13
CA ALA A 46 1.47 -20.68 8.52
C ALA A 46 0.89 -19.28 8.79
N GLU A 47 1.05 -18.76 10.01
CA GLU A 47 0.65 -17.39 10.37
C GLU A 47 1.48 -16.32 9.64
N VAL A 48 2.79 -16.54 9.47
CA VAL A 48 3.64 -15.65 8.64
C VAL A 48 3.16 -15.68 7.19
N ALA A 49 2.89 -16.87 6.64
CA ALA A 49 2.39 -17.02 5.28
C ALA A 49 1.03 -16.32 5.08
N GLN A 50 0.12 -16.42 6.06
CA GLN A 50 -1.15 -15.69 6.03
C GLN A 50 -0.93 -14.18 5.99
N ALA A 51 -0.01 -13.65 6.79
CA ALA A 51 0.33 -12.23 6.79
C ALA A 51 0.92 -11.78 5.44
N CYS A 52 1.84 -12.57 4.86
CA CYS A 52 2.43 -12.26 3.56
C CYS A 52 1.40 -12.31 2.42
N ASN A 53 0.50 -13.30 2.42
CA ASN A 53 -0.53 -13.43 1.39
C ASN A 53 -1.54 -12.27 1.38
N GLN A 54 -1.70 -11.55 2.49
CA GLN A 54 -2.53 -10.35 2.55
C GLN A 54 -1.80 -9.09 2.14
N PHE A 55 -0.48 -9.14 1.94
CA PHE A 55 0.28 -7.99 1.48
C PHE A 55 -0.27 -7.52 0.13
N PRO A 56 -0.65 -6.24 0.01
CA PRO A 56 -1.44 -5.79 -1.12
C PRO A 56 -0.56 -5.61 -2.37
N SER A 57 -1.06 -6.10 -3.50
CA SER A 57 -0.55 -5.77 -4.84
C SER A 57 -1.56 -4.86 -5.53
N ILE A 58 -1.22 -3.57 -5.64
CA ILE A 58 -2.14 -2.56 -6.21
C ILE A 58 -1.49 -1.89 -7.41
N ASN A 59 -2.15 -1.95 -8.54
CA ASN A 59 -1.82 -1.11 -9.68
C ASN A 59 -2.60 0.21 -9.58
N MET A 60 -1.90 1.33 -9.80
CA MET A 60 -2.48 2.66 -9.77
C MET A 60 -2.29 3.35 -11.11
N GLU A 61 -3.40 3.64 -11.78
CA GLU A 61 -3.43 4.46 -12.98
C GLU A 61 -4.06 5.82 -12.69
N TYR A 62 -3.48 6.89 -13.23
CA TYR A 62 -4.01 8.24 -13.06
C TYR A 62 -3.94 9.06 -14.34
N LYS A 63 -4.78 10.10 -14.41
CA LYS A 63 -4.73 11.13 -15.47
C LYS A 63 -4.77 12.50 -14.84
N VAL A 64 -4.15 13.49 -15.48
CA VAL A 64 -4.14 14.87 -14.99
C VAL A 64 -5.00 15.72 -15.91
N ASN A 65 -6.09 16.26 -15.38
CA ASN A 65 -7.00 17.11 -16.15
C ASN A 65 -7.04 18.51 -15.54
N LYS A 66 -6.97 19.54 -16.39
CA LYS A 66 -7.20 20.94 -15.99
C LYS A 66 -8.63 21.35 -16.32
N SER A 67 -9.20 22.22 -15.49
CA SER A 67 -10.45 22.91 -15.80
C SER A 67 -10.27 23.86 -16.99
N LYS A 68 -11.39 24.25 -17.61
CA LYS A 68 -11.39 25.18 -18.76
C LYS A 68 -10.74 26.54 -18.46
N ASP A 69 -10.84 27.00 -17.21
CA ASP A 69 -10.23 28.24 -16.74
C ASP A 69 -8.76 28.07 -16.30
N GLY A 70 -8.22 26.86 -16.36
CA GLY A 70 -6.85 26.53 -15.97
C GLY A 70 -6.56 26.58 -14.47
N LYS A 71 -7.54 26.89 -13.61
CA LYS A 71 -7.31 27.14 -12.17
C LYS A 71 -7.40 25.90 -11.30
N THR A 72 -8.00 24.82 -11.79
CA THR A 72 -8.28 23.62 -11.01
C THR A 72 -7.71 22.41 -11.72
N VAL A 73 -7.02 21.56 -10.97
CA VAL A 73 -6.59 20.23 -11.41
C VAL A 73 -7.54 19.19 -10.84
N THR A 74 -7.90 18.22 -11.66
CA THR A 74 -8.63 17.02 -11.28
C THR A 74 -7.81 15.80 -11.70
N ILE A 75 -7.51 14.93 -10.73
CA ILE A 75 -6.79 13.68 -10.92
C ILE A 75 -7.75 12.52 -10.67
N PRO A 76 -8.45 12.00 -11.71
CA PRO A 76 -9.09 10.70 -11.61
C PRO A 76 -8.02 9.61 -11.47
N VAL A 77 -8.27 8.66 -10.57
CA VAL A 77 -7.40 7.53 -10.28
C VAL A 77 -8.20 6.24 -10.37
N VAL A 78 -7.63 5.24 -11.02
CA VAL A 78 -8.12 3.87 -11.07
C VAL A 78 -7.15 3.01 -10.27
N LEU A 79 -7.68 2.31 -9.27
CA LEU A 79 -6.94 1.43 -8.40
C LEU A 79 -7.40 0.01 -8.68
N GLU A 80 -6.48 -0.86 -9.07
CA GLU A 80 -6.74 -2.26 -9.37
C GLU A 80 -5.95 -3.12 -8.39
N ARG A 81 -6.63 -4.05 -7.73
CA ARG A 81 -5.97 -4.99 -6.82
C ARG A 81 -5.80 -6.32 -7.53
N ASP A 82 -4.57 -6.80 -7.57
CA ASP A 82 -4.25 -8.13 -8.04
C ASP A 82 -4.35 -9.14 -6.88
N GLY A 83 -4.92 -10.31 -7.17
CA GLY A 83 -5.12 -11.39 -6.20
C GLY A 83 -6.51 -11.44 -5.59
N ASP A 84 -6.74 -12.49 -4.80
CA ASP A 84 -7.98 -12.68 -4.05
C ASP A 84 -7.96 -11.81 -2.79
N LEU A 85 -9.02 -11.05 -2.55
CA LEU A 85 -9.21 -10.30 -1.30
C LEU A 85 -9.41 -11.23 -0.11
N GLY A 86 -9.62 -12.52 -0.34
CA GLY A 86 -9.88 -13.53 0.67
C GLY A 86 -11.36 -13.64 1.01
N VAL A 87 -11.67 -14.50 1.98
CA VAL A 87 -13.06 -14.74 2.40
C VAL A 87 -13.53 -13.61 3.31
N ILE A 88 -14.56 -12.89 2.87
CA ILE A 88 -15.24 -11.86 3.68
C ILE A 88 -15.73 -12.50 4.98
N ASP A 89 -15.32 -11.93 6.11
CA ASP A 89 -15.91 -12.25 7.40
C ASP A 89 -17.37 -11.79 7.39
N LYS A 90 -18.30 -12.73 7.52
CA LYS A 90 -19.74 -12.44 7.42
C LYS A 90 -20.25 -11.58 8.58
N THR A 91 -19.51 -11.50 9.67
CA THR A 91 -19.83 -10.72 10.86
C THR A 91 -19.24 -9.31 10.75
N ALA A 92 -18.01 -9.18 10.23
CA ALA A 92 -17.34 -7.89 10.06
C ALA A 92 -17.70 -7.16 8.75
N GLY A 93 -18.08 -7.88 7.71
CA GLY A 93 -18.42 -7.33 6.38
C GLY A 93 -17.20 -6.99 5.50
N PHE A 94 -15.99 -7.31 5.96
CA PHE A 94 -14.73 -7.15 5.24
C PHE A 94 -13.77 -8.31 5.58
N VAL A 95 -12.64 -8.37 4.89
CA VAL A 95 -11.55 -9.30 5.23
C VAL A 95 -10.60 -8.55 6.17
N PRO A 96 -10.46 -8.94 7.45
CA PRO A 96 -9.61 -8.22 8.38
C PRO A 96 -8.14 -8.35 8.00
N VAL A 97 -7.40 -7.25 8.16
CA VAL A 97 -5.95 -7.24 8.07
C VAL A 97 -5.38 -8.12 9.18
N TYR A 98 -4.47 -9.02 8.82
CA TYR A 98 -3.70 -9.81 9.75
C TYR A 98 -2.74 -8.87 10.50
N ALA A 99 -3.11 -8.53 11.73
CA ALA A 99 -2.35 -7.64 12.58
C ALA A 99 -2.27 -8.22 14.00
N LYS A 100 -1.39 -9.22 14.19
CA LYS A 100 -1.27 -10.00 15.43
C LYS A 100 -1.17 -9.17 16.72
N TYR A 101 -0.51 -8.01 16.65
CA TYR A 101 -0.27 -7.15 17.81
C TYR A 101 -1.27 -6.00 17.93
N TYR A 102 -2.19 -5.86 16.98
CA TYR A 102 -3.27 -4.87 17.04
C TYR A 102 -4.46 -5.48 17.79
N PRO A 103 -5.02 -4.81 18.81
CA PRO A 103 -5.98 -5.42 19.73
C PRO A 103 -7.40 -5.59 19.16
N GLY A 104 -7.69 -5.04 17.98
CA GLY A 104 -9.03 -5.08 17.37
C GLY A 104 -9.02 -5.63 15.95
N GLU A 105 -10.20 -5.70 15.35
CA GLU A 105 -10.30 -5.94 13.92
C GLU A 105 -9.91 -4.68 13.14
N LYS A 106 -9.27 -4.87 11.99
CA LYS A 106 -8.82 -3.77 11.13
C LYS A 106 -9.27 -3.99 9.71
N GLU A 107 -10.14 -3.10 9.21
CA GLU A 107 -10.44 -2.99 7.78
C GLU A 107 -9.33 -2.22 7.08
N GLU A 108 -8.78 -2.78 6.01
CA GLU A 108 -7.74 -2.14 5.19
C GLU A 108 -8.27 -0.83 4.56
N SER A 109 -7.51 0.26 4.67
CA SER A 109 -7.85 1.53 4.03
C SER A 109 -6.60 2.23 3.49
N TRP A 110 -6.82 3.14 2.56
CA TRP A 110 -5.76 3.84 1.83
C TRP A 110 -6.00 5.34 1.83
N TRP A 111 -4.92 6.09 1.77
CA TRP A 111 -4.92 7.53 1.57
C TRP A 111 -4.38 7.84 0.19
N LEU A 112 -5.24 8.39 -0.66
CA LEU A 112 -4.83 9.02 -1.92
C LEU A 112 -4.50 10.48 -1.64
N VAL A 113 -3.25 10.86 -1.84
CA VAL A 113 -2.70 12.15 -1.41
C VAL A 113 -2.02 12.85 -2.58
N ALA A 114 -2.25 14.14 -2.73
CA ALA A 114 -1.47 15.00 -3.60
C ALA A 114 -0.86 16.14 -2.78
N GLY A 115 0.43 16.37 -2.94
CA GLY A 115 1.17 17.41 -2.24
C GLY A 115 2.33 17.97 -3.05
N MET A 116 2.97 19.00 -2.51
CA MET A 116 4.33 19.45 -2.85
C MET A 116 5.23 19.17 -1.64
N LYS A 117 6.54 19.37 -1.78
CA LYS A 117 7.57 19.12 -0.75
C LYS A 117 7.14 19.46 0.69
N ASP A 118 6.49 20.62 0.88
CA ASP A 118 6.10 21.12 2.21
C ASP A 118 4.59 21.47 2.31
N SER A 119 3.74 20.98 1.40
CA SER A 119 2.31 21.35 1.39
C SER A 119 1.41 20.23 0.88
N LEU A 120 0.39 19.88 1.66
CA LEU A 120 -0.71 19.03 1.22
C LEU A 120 -1.71 19.85 0.40
N VAL A 121 -2.08 19.40 -0.80
CA VAL A 121 -3.05 20.10 -1.66
C VAL A 121 -4.38 19.37 -1.82
N ALA A 122 -4.37 18.04 -1.73
CA ALA A 122 -5.58 17.24 -1.66
C ALA A 122 -5.32 15.91 -0.95
N ILE A 123 -6.33 15.42 -0.23
CA ILE A 123 -6.31 14.12 0.43
C ILE A 123 -7.69 13.47 0.34
N ARG A 124 -7.71 12.15 0.15
CA ARG A 124 -8.93 11.35 0.13
C ARG A 124 -8.67 9.97 0.70
N ARG A 125 -9.53 9.53 1.63
CA ARG A 125 -9.56 8.14 2.08
C ARG A 125 -10.29 7.26 1.06
N VAL A 126 -9.74 6.08 0.79
CA VAL A 126 -10.26 5.10 -0.17
C VAL A 126 -10.20 3.70 0.45
N THR A 127 -11.18 2.86 0.14
CA THR A 127 -11.18 1.43 0.48
C THR A 127 -11.22 0.64 -0.82
N ILE A 128 -10.33 -0.33 -0.98
CA ILE A 128 -10.14 -1.10 -2.21
C ILE A 128 -10.70 -2.51 -1.97
N ASN A 129 -12.01 -2.58 -1.79
CA ASN A 129 -12.74 -3.81 -1.46
C ASN A 129 -13.31 -4.54 -2.68
N LYS A 130 -12.89 -4.13 -3.88
CA LYS A 130 -13.26 -4.72 -5.17
C LYS A 130 -12.00 -4.81 -6.03
N ALA A 131 -12.05 -5.67 -7.06
CA ALA A 131 -10.96 -5.80 -8.03
C ALA A 131 -10.54 -4.46 -8.66
N GLN A 132 -11.49 -3.52 -8.82
CA GLN A 132 -11.22 -2.17 -9.31
C GLN A 132 -12.04 -1.14 -8.53
N VAL A 133 -11.39 -0.06 -8.09
CA VAL A 133 -12.01 1.10 -7.44
C VAL A 133 -11.56 2.37 -8.14
N LYS A 134 -12.50 3.30 -8.35
CA LYS A 134 -12.23 4.61 -8.93
C LYS A 134 -12.29 5.68 -7.85
N ALA A 135 -11.27 6.51 -7.81
CA ALA A 135 -11.17 7.66 -6.92
C ALA A 135 -10.87 8.93 -7.72
N LYS A 136 -10.99 10.08 -7.06
CA LYS A 136 -10.67 11.38 -7.65
C LYS A 136 -10.14 12.31 -6.59
N LEU A 137 -9.01 12.97 -6.89
CA LEU A 137 -8.54 14.17 -6.21
C LEU A 137 -8.84 15.41 -7.05
N GLN A 138 -9.02 16.54 -6.38
CA GLN A 138 -9.22 17.83 -7.00
C GLN A 138 -8.63 18.93 -6.11
N PHE A 139 -7.85 19.83 -6.69
CA PHE A 139 -7.25 20.97 -5.99
C PHE A 139 -7.09 22.17 -6.91
N ARG A 140 -6.92 23.35 -6.32
CA ARG A 140 -6.65 24.59 -7.05
C ARG A 140 -5.15 24.76 -7.29
N LEU A 141 -4.79 25.27 -8.46
CA LEU A 141 -3.43 25.68 -8.75
C LEU A 141 -3.10 27.03 -8.10
N PRO A 142 -1.82 27.30 -7.81
CA PRO A 142 -1.38 28.61 -7.37
C PRO A 142 -1.70 29.70 -8.40
N GLU A 143 -1.87 30.96 -7.96
CA GLU A 143 -2.18 32.07 -8.86
C GLU A 143 -0.99 32.50 -9.74
N LYS A 144 0.23 32.22 -9.28
CA LYS A 144 1.45 32.62 -10.00
C LYS A 144 1.68 31.66 -11.17
N PRO A 145 1.86 32.15 -12.40
CA PRO A 145 2.25 31.32 -13.54
C PRO A 145 3.56 30.59 -13.27
N GLY A 146 3.68 29.37 -13.75
CA GLY A 146 4.87 28.55 -13.53
C GLY A 146 4.63 27.05 -13.67
N LYS A 147 5.71 26.27 -13.67
CA LYS A 147 5.62 24.81 -13.58
C LYS A 147 5.65 24.39 -12.12
N TYR A 148 4.70 23.57 -11.72
CA TYR A 148 4.59 23.05 -10.37
C TYR A 148 4.68 21.53 -10.41
N THR A 149 5.60 20.99 -9.62
CA THR A 149 5.78 19.55 -9.44
C THR A 149 5.04 19.13 -8.18
N TYR A 150 4.13 18.18 -8.35
CA TYR A 150 3.36 17.57 -7.28
C TYR A 150 3.78 16.11 -7.10
N THR A 151 3.66 15.63 -5.89
CA THR A 151 3.78 14.22 -5.56
C THR A 151 2.37 13.66 -5.35
N LEU A 152 2.03 12.61 -6.09
CA LEU A 152 0.82 11.83 -5.93
C LEU A 152 1.17 10.52 -5.23
N CYS A 153 0.63 10.32 -4.02
CA CYS A 153 0.87 9.13 -3.21
C CYS A 153 -0.41 8.32 -3.02
N LEU A 154 -0.28 7.00 -3.03
CA LEU A 154 -1.26 6.07 -2.47
C LEU A 154 -0.60 5.41 -1.26
N MET A 155 -1.07 5.74 -0.06
CA MET A 155 -0.46 5.26 1.19
C MET A 155 -1.39 4.30 1.93
N SER A 156 -0.87 3.15 2.33
CA SER A 156 -1.62 2.18 3.14
C SER A 156 -1.69 2.66 4.60
N ASP A 157 -2.82 2.44 5.25
CA ASP A 157 -2.94 2.64 6.70
C ASP A 157 -2.61 1.36 7.50
N SER A 158 -2.28 0.26 6.82
CA SER A 158 -2.20 -1.08 7.40
C SER A 158 -0.93 -1.85 7.04
N PHE A 159 -0.31 -1.59 5.89
CA PHE A 159 0.86 -2.31 5.40
C PHE A 159 2.03 -1.37 5.16
N MET A 160 3.20 -1.69 5.70
CA MET A 160 4.42 -0.92 5.44
C MET A 160 5.08 -1.39 4.14
N GLY A 161 5.56 -0.45 3.32
CA GLY A 161 6.24 -0.77 2.05
C GLY A 161 5.30 -1.06 0.87
N ALA A 162 4.00 -0.84 1.07
CA ALA A 162 2.98 -0.98 0.02
C ALA A 162 2.58 0.36 -0.63
N ASP A 163 3.27 1.44 -0.27
CA ASP A 163 2.93 2.78 -0.73
C ASP A 163 3.44 3.02 -2.16
N HIS A 164 2.66 3.75 -2.95
CA HIS A 164 3.04 4.18 -4.28
C HIS A 164 3.27 5.69 -4.31
N GLU A 165 4.29 6.13 -5.04
CA GLU A 165 4.63 7.54 -5.20
C GLU A 165 4.91 7.86 -6.67
N TYR A 166 4.28 8.92 -7.18
CA TYR A 166 4.44 9.37 -8.56
C TYR A 166 4.64 10.88 -8.62
N GLU A 167 5.58 11.32 -9.46
CA GLU A 167 5.77 12.74 -9.75
C GLU A 167 4.77 13.20 -10.83
N VAL A 168 4.16 14.36 -10.60
CA VAL A 168 3.13 14.95 -11.47
C VAL A 168 3.46 16.41 -11.74
N GLU A 169 3.88 16.73 -12.97
CA GLU A 169 4.11 18.11 -13.38
C GLU A 169 2.84 18.77 -13.93
N VAL A 170 2.55 19.98 -13.46
CA VAL A 170 1.44 20.80 -13.95
C VAL A 170 1.90 22.24 -14.17
N ALA A 171 1.73 22.75 -15.38
CA ALA A 171 1.92 24.17 -15.68
C ALA A 171 0.71 25.01 -15.24
N VAL A 172 0.92 26.21 -14.72
CA VAL A 172 -0.09 27.26 -14.54
C VAL A 172 0.08 28.29 -15.63
#